data_AF-A0AAE3FLA1-F1
#
_entry.id   AF-A0AAE3FLA1-F1
#
_cell.length_a   1.000
_cell.length_b   1.000
_cell.length_c   1.000
_cell.angle_alpha   90.00
_cell.angle_beta   90.00
_cell.angle_gamma   90.00
#
_symmetry.space_group_name_H-M   'P 1'
#
loop_
_entity.id
_entity.type
_entity.pdbx_description
1 polymer ?
#
loop_
_entity_poly.entity_id
_entity_poly.type
_entity_poly.pdbx_seq_one_letter_code
_entity_poly.pdbx_strand_id
1 'polypeptide(L)' 'EIRSFASRKRVKLTNLREAFVSQGPIAKRLGVGSVYIVMENGKVIVIMDVKDPEKVLERVNSGTG' A
#
# COMPACT_ATOMS: atom_id res chain seq x y z
N GLU A 1 -13.47 -0.06 2.13
CA GLU A 1 -13.56 -1.43 1.60
C GLU A 1 -13.01 -1.42 0.18
N ILE A 2 -11.81 -1.96 -0.07
CA ILE A 2 -11.20 -1.96 -1.42
C ILE A 2 -11.73 -3.19 -2.17
N ARG A 3 -12.55 -2.97 -3.21
CA ARG A 3 -13.16 -4.01 -4.05
C ARG A 3 -12.38 -4.17 -5.35
N SER A 4 -11.66 -5.28 -5.49
CA SER A 4 -11.23 -5.83 -6.77
C SER A 4 -11.96 -7.16 -6.98
N PHE A 5 -12.53 -7.35 -8.18
CA PHE A 5 -13.64 -8.26 -8.46
C PHE A 5 -13.29 -9.77 -8.47
N ALA A 6 -12.06 -10.19 -8.14
CA ALA A 6 -11.70 -11.62 -8.18
C ALA A 6 -10.62 -12.11 -7.20
N SER A 7 -10.12 -11.29 -6.27
CA SER A 7 -9.26 -11.82 -5.20
C SER A 7 -9.23 -10.87 -4.02
N ARG A 8 -10.05 -11.16 -3.00
CA ARG A 8 -9.89 -10.54 -1.68
C ARG A 8 -8.71 -11.22 -1.00
N LYS A 9 -7.51 -10.78 -1.33
CA LYS A 9 -6.27 -11.28 -0.73
C LYS A 9 -6.13 -10.71 0.66
N ARG A 10 -6.49 -11.49 1.69
CA ARG A 10 -6.12 -11.15 3.07
C ARG A 10 -4.64 -11.41 3.23
N VAL A 11 -3.90 -10.35 3.46
CA VAL A 11 -2.46 -10.41 3.74
C VAL A 11 -2.34 -10.18 5.23
N LYS A 12 -1.76 -11.16 5.94
CA LYS A 12 -1.43 -10.98 7.36
C LYS A 12 -0.29 -9.97 7.44
N LEU A 13 -0.54 -8.86 8.12
CA LEU A 13 0.43 -7.78 8.30
C LEU A 13 1.64 -8.21 9.15
N THR A 14 1.56 -9.33 9.88
CA THR A 14 2.69 -9.91 10.64
C THR A 14 3.89 -10.29 9.77
N ASN A 15 3.72 -10.43 8.46
CA ASN A 15 4.80 -10.79 7.52
C ASN A 15 5.25 -9.58 6.68
N LEU A 16 4.92 -8.37 7.12
CA LEU A 16 5.29 -7.12 6.44
C LEU A 16 6.74 -6.77 6.82
N ARG A 17 7.59 -6.63 5.82
CA ARG A 17 8.97 -6.20 5.98
C ARG A 17 9.08 -4.68 5.94
N GLU A 18 8.51 -4.09 4.89
CA GLU A 18 8.49 -2.65 4.68
C GLU A 18 7.30 -2.24 3.81
N ALA A 19 6.91 -0.97 3.93
CA ALA A 19 5.96 -0.35 3.03
C ALA A 19 6.41 1.07 2.70
N PHE A 20 6.15 1.53 1.48
CA PHE A 20 6.52 2.87 1.03
C PHE A 20 5.59 3.41 -0.05
N VAL A 21 5.54 4.73 -0.16
CA VAL A 21 4.80 5.44 -1.20
C VAL A 21 5.71 5.70 -2.40
N SER A 22 5.20 5.46 -3.60
CA SER A 22 5.82 5.89 -4.85
C SER A 22 4.91 6.90 -5.56
N GLN A 23 5.43 8.09 -5.79
CA GLN A 23 4.72 9.20 -6.42
C GLN A 23 5.65 9.98 -7.34
N GLY A 24 5.25 10.09 -8.62
CA GLY A 24 5.84 11.07 -9.52
C GLY A 24 5.40 12.50 -9.16
N PRO A 25 6.07 13.54 -9.70
CA PRO A 25 5.76 14.94 -9.39
C PRO A 25 4.30 15.34 -9.63
N ILE A 26 3.70 14.85 -10.73
CA ILE A 26 2.29 15.13 -11.07
C ILE A 26 1.35 14.41 -10.09
N ALA A 27 1.63 13.15 -9.78
CA ALA A 27 0.84 12.35 -8.84
C ALA A 27 0.83 13.00 -7.44
N LYS A 28 2.00 13.49 -6.99
CA LYS A 28 2.13 14.23 -5.73
C LYS A 28 1.27 15.50 -5.71
N ARG A 29 1.23 16.27 -6.81
CA ARG A 29 0.37 17.47 -6.93
C ARG A 29 -1.13 17.14 -6.89
N LEU A 30 -1.51 15.99 -7.43
CA LEU A 30 -2.90 15.52 -7.46
C LEU A 30 -3.31 14.75 -6.19
N GLY A 31 -2.40 14.57 -5.24
CA GLY A 31 -2.66 13.79 -4.03
C GLY A 31 -2.92 12.31 -4.30
N VAL A 32 -2.37 11.77 -5.38
CA VAL A 32 -2.53 10.35 -5.77
C VAL A 32 -1.17 9.66 -5.86
N GLY A 33 -1.12 8.35 -5.66
CA GLY A 33 0.12 7.58 -5.76
C GLY A 33 -0.08 6.09 -5.65
N SER A 34 1.03 5.37 -5.57
CA SER A 34 1.01 3.93 -5.32
C SER A 34 1.62 3.62 -3.96
N VAL A 35 1.05 2.64 -3.26
CA VAL A 35 1.61 2.11 -2.00
C VAL A 35 2.17 0.73 -2.26
N TYR A 36 3.45 0.57 -1.98
CA TYR A 36 4.18 -0.69 -2.09
C TYR A 36 4.24 -1.33 -0.72
N ILE A 37 3.96 -2.63 -0.66
CA ILE A 37 4.03 -3.45 0.54
C ILE A 37 4.95 -4.63 0.21
N VAL A 38 6.10 -4.67 0.85
CA VAL A 38 7.10 -5.74 0.70
C VAL A 38 6.93 -6.70 1.86
N MET A 39 6.72 -7.97 1.53
CA MET A 39 6.58 -9.04 2.50
C MET A 39 7.94 -9.68 2.79
N GLU A 40 8.10 -10.27 3.98
CA GLU A 40 9.31 -11.01 4.40
C GLU A 40 9.74 -12.10 3.40
N ASN A 41 8.80 -12.72 2.69
CA ASN A 41 9.09 -13.73 1.67
C ASN A 41 9.47 -13.16 0.29
N GLY A 42 9.78 -11.86 0.20
CA GLY A 42 10.15 -11.16 -1.03
C GLY A 42 8.97 -10.83 -1.95
N LYS A 43 7.74 -11.16 -1.57
CA LYS A 43 6.54 -10.82 -2.35
C LYS A 43 6.22 -9.34 -2.23
N VAL A 44 6.03 -8.68 -3.36
CA VAL A 44 5.60 -7.28 -3.41
C VAL A 44 4.13 -7.20 -3.77
N ILE A 45 3.38 -6.38 -3.02
CA ILE A 45 1.99 -6.02 -3.31
C ILE A 45 1.97 -4.53 -3.59
N VAL A 46 1.35 -4.14 -4.69
CA VAL A 46 1.22 -2.73 -5.08
C VAL A 46 -0.26 -2.37 -5.08
N ILE A 47 -0.59 -1.29 -4.37
CA ILE A 47 -1.90 -0.65 -4.44
C ILE A 47 -1.72 0.60 -5.29
N MET A 48 -2.23 0.58 -6.51
CA MET A 48 -2.12 1.69 -7.46
C MET A 48 -3.27 2.68 -7.30
N ASP A 49 -3.10 3.88 -7.86
CA ASP A 49 -4.12 4.94 -7.95
C ASP A 49 -4.79 5.29 -6.61
N VAL A 50 -4.00 5.26 -5.53
CA VAL A 50 -4.44 5.56 -4.18
C VAL A 50 -4.50 7.07 -3.99
N LYS A 51 -5.68 7.57 -3.60
CA LYS A 51 -5.84 8.94 -3.11
C LYS A 51 -5.30 9.04 -1.67
N ASP A 52 -4.54 10.09 -1.39
CA ASP A 52 -3.81 10.30 -0.13
C ASP A 52 -2.98 9.07 0.28
N PRO A 53 -2.00 8.63 -0.54
CA PRO A 53 -1.27 7.37 -0.30
C PRO A 53 -0.51 7.34 1.04
N GLU A 54 -0.08 8.49 1.56
CA GLU A 54 0.54 8.62 2.88
C GLU A 54 -0.38 8.13 4.01
N LYS A 55 -1.69 8.46 3.97
CA LYS A 55 -2.65 7.98 4.98
C LYS A 55 -2.85 6.48 4.92
N VAL A 56 -2.70 5.89 3.73
CA VAL A 56 -2.76 4.44 3.56
C VAL A 56 -1.50 3.80 4.11
N LEU A 57 -0.33 4.38 3.86
CA LEU A 57 0.95 3.95 4.43
C LEU A 57 0.92 3.98 5.97
N GLU A 58 0.42 5.07 6.56
CA GLU A 58 0.25 5.18 8.02
C GLU A 58 -0.60 4.05 8.60
N ARG A 59 -1.72 3.71 7.96
CA ARG A 59 -2.60 2.61 8.41
C ARG A 59 -1.94 1.25 8.30
N VAL A 60 -1.12 1.04 7.28
CA VAL A 60 -0.35 -0.20 7.10
C VAL A 60 0.68 -0.34 8.22
N ASN A 61 1.35 0.75 8.57
CA ASN A 61 2.35 0.79 9.65
C ASN A 61 1.73 0.79 11.06
N SER A 62 0.51 1.29 11.23
CA SER A 62 -0.18 1.24 12.54
C SER A 62 -0.81 -0.12 12.82
N GLY A 63 -1.16 -0.89 11.79
CA GLY A 63 -1.72 -2.24 11.92
C GLY A 63 -0.66 -3.34 12.14
N THR A 64 0.61 -2.95 12.27
CA THR A 64 1.75 -3.83 12.59
C THR A 64 2.21 -3.72 14.06
N GLY A 65 1.52 -2.91 14.88
CA GLY A 65 1.70 -2.82 16.33
C GLY A 65 0.76 -3.73 17.12
#